data_AF-A0A8J7IRM9-F1
#
_entry.id   AF-A0A8J7IRM9-F1
#
_cell.length_a   1.000
_cell.length_b   1.000
_cell.length_c   1.000
_cell.angle_alpha   90.00
_cell.angle_beta   90.00
_cell.angle_gamma   90.00
#
_symmetry.space_group_name_H-M   'P 1'
#
loop_
_entity.id
_entity.type
_entity.pdbx_description
1 polymer ?
#
loop_
_entity_poly.entity_id
_entity_poly.type
_entity_poly.pdbx_seq_one_letter_code
_entity_poly.pdbx_strand_id
1 'polypeptide(L)'
;MLDALESRLTALIGDALATQAHLSVVAGMPDGSGLGPGQGRVAVRIDNVAPSQHFAERFAERVPPDTERRVLPLDTAAVATFSLAPPGPPGNPDHAAGRATLLADLSVLMHTLSAARFSDGRAFAPTAPDPGYAVRAFRLETGGFLSEADDDLIRAELRWQIRADIWPVGVTETLGLIDAVDVFVAAAPLRLTADRLRLRTGESTDITITGLPLDRLAEVDAGARAPAQLALRVESALPPADRGRITTGSDGAETGLRLVSAADGAFIARYTAPVGALGTTRSETVAVHVATDAGGRGLYLGGLTIGLSPVAP
;
A
#
# COMPACT_ATOMS: atom_id res chain seq x y z
N MET A 1 4.21 10.54 4.08
CA MET A 1 2.74 10.75 4.19
C MET A 1 2.33 10.80 5.65
N LEU A 2 2.59 9.74 6.43
CA LEU A 2 2.34 9.74 7.88
C LEU A 2 3.13 10.84 8.61
N ASP A 3 4.39 11.07 8.24
CA ASP A 3 5.19 12.18 8.80
C ASP A 3 4.56 13.55 8.56
N ALA A 4 3.86 13.73 7.43
CA ALA A 4 3.19 14.99 7.09
C ALA A 4 1.89 15.15 7.91
N LEU A 5 1.19 14.05 8.20
CA LEU A 5 0.06 14.04 9.12
C LEU A 5 0.51 14.29 10.57
N GLU A 6 1.60 13.66 11.00
CA GLU A 6 2.19 13.86 12.34
C GLU A 6 2.67 15.31 12.52
N SER A 7 3.39 15.85 11.53
CA SER A 7 3.82 17.25 11.54
C SER A 7 2.62 18.21 11.61
N ARG A 8 1.54 17.91 10.87
CA ARG A 8 0.32 18.72 10.90
C ARG A 8 -0.38 18.66 12.25
N LEU A 9 -0.53 17.46 12.83
CA LEU A 9 -1.11 17.31 14.16
C LEU A 9 -0.26 18.03 15.22
N THR A 10 1.06 17.91 15.13
CA THR A 10 2.01 18.61 16.02
C THR A 10 1.80 20.13 15.94
N ALA A 11 1.68 20.69 14.74
CA ALA A 11 1.38 22.11 14.56
C ALA A 11 0.02 22.51 15.16
N LEU A 12 -1.04 21.71 14.93
CA LEU A 12 -2.37 21.98 15.48
C LEU A 12 -2.38 21.93 17.03
N ILE A 13 -1.63 21.00 17.62
CA ILE A 13 -1.46 20.91 19.08
C ILE A 13 -0.63 22.10 19.60
N GLY A 14 0.43 22.49 18.88
CA GLY A 14 1.23 23.67 19.15
C GLY A 14 0.38 24.95 19.20
N ASP A 15 -0.46 25.15 18.19
CA ASP A 15 -1.37 26.30 18.11
C ASP A 15 -2.39 26.29 19.27
N ALA A 16 -2.93 25.12 19.63
CA ALA A 16 -3.87 24.98 20.74
C ALA A 16 -3.24 25.31 22.11
N LEU A 17 -1.96 25.02 22.26
CA LEU A 17 -1.20 25.21 23.50
C LEU A 17 -0.29 26.45 23.46
N ALA A 18 -0.39 27.30 22.44
CA ALA A 18 0.51 28.44 22.25
C ALA A 18 0.50 29.46 23.42
N THR A 19 -0.54 29.46 24.25
CA THR A 19 -0.63 30.31 25.45
C THR A 19 0.04 29.70 26.69
N GLN A 20 0.42 28.42 26.65
CA GLN A 20 1.10 27.71 27.74
C GLN A 20 2.62 27.85 27.60
N ALA A 21 3.17 28.97 28.07
CA ALA A 21 4.57 29.32 27.87
C ALA A 21 5.59 28.32 28.49
N HIS A 22 5.15 27.47 29.43
CA HIS A 22 5.98 26.41 30.01
C HIS A 22 6.08 25.16 29.13
N LEU A 23 5.24 25.02 28.09
CA LEU A 23 5.18 23.85 27.23
C LEU A 23 5.91 24.06 25.90
N SER A 24 6.68 23.05 25.53
CA SER A 24 7.18 22.86 24.16
C SER A 24 6.42 21.73 23.49
N VAL A 25 6.09 21.85 22.20
CA VAL A 25 5.41 20.80 21.43
C VAL A 25 6.36 20.28 20.36
N VAL A 26 6.59 18.96 20.33
CA VAL A 26 7.53 18.30 19.42
C VAL A 26 6.90 17.06 18.79
N ALA A 27 7.39 16.69 17.61
CA ALA A 27 7.02 15.43 16.95
C ALA A 27 7.93 14.28 17.40
N GLY A 28 7.39 13.06 17.44
CA GLY A 28 8.14 11.82 17.70
C GLY A 28 8.07 11.33 19.15
N MET A 29 9.05 10.50 19.53
CA MET A 29 9.11 9.87 20.84
C MET A 29 9.45 10.89 21.94
N PRO A 30 8.88 10.77 23.15
CA PRO A 30 9.26 11.60 24.27
C PRO A 30 10.70 11.30 24.69
N ASP A 31 11.60 12.24 24.47
CA ASP A 31 12.88 12.31 25.15
C ASP A 31 12.72 13.18 26.40
N GLY A 32 12.64 12.55 27.57
CA GLY A 32 12.56 13.26 28.86
C GLY A 32 13.83 14.05 29.22
N SER A 33 14.88 13.94 28.40
CA SER A 33 16.15 14.63 28.61
C SER A 33 16.02 16.13 28.35
N GLY A 34 16.50 16.92 29.31
CA GLY A 34 16.70 18.37 29.13
C GLY A 34 15.53 19.27 29.51
N LEU A 35 14.52 18.78 30.21
CA LEU A 35 13.51 19.64 30.84
C LEU A 35 14.06 20.29 32.11
N GLY A 36 14.07 21.62 32.14
CA GLY A 36 14.36 22.37 33.36
C GLY A 36 13.20 22.34 34.36
N PRO A 37 13.44 22.67 35.64
CA PRO A 37 12.39 22.78 36.65
C PRO A 37 11.27 23.73 36.20
N GLY A 38 10.02 23.28 36.30
CA GLY A 38 8.83 24.00 35.87
C GLY A 38 8.55 23.97 34.36
N GLN A 39 9.39 23.32 33.55
CA GLN A 39 9.19 23.18 32.12
C GLN A 39 8.47 21.88 31.78
N GLY A 40 7.71 21.90 30.69
CA GLY A 40 7.07 20.72 30.13
C GLY A 40 7.25 20.58 28.63
N ARG A 41 6.91 19.39 28.15
CA ARG A 41 6.97 18.98 26.75
C ARG A 41 5.76 18.13 26.40
N VAL A 42 5.23 18.34 25.21
CA VAL A 42 4.21 17.51 24.59
C VAL A 42 4.85 16.85 23.37
N ALA A 43 5.05 15.53 23.45
CA ALA A 43 5.54 14.73 22.34
C ALA A 43 4.34 14.12 21.59
N VAL A 44 4.26 14.38 20.29
CA VAL A 44 3.15 13.98 19.42
C VAL A 44 3.60 12.90 18.46
N ARG A 45 2.90 11.76 18.43
CA ARG A 45 3.25 10.61 17.58
C ARG A 45 2.02 9.98 16.94
N ILE A 46 2.19 9.43 15.73
CA ILE A 46 1.24 8.50 15.13
C ILE A 46 1.65 7.04 15.40
N ASP A 47 0.69 6.25 15.88
CA ASP A 47 0.84 4.87 16.31
C ASP A 47 -0.17 3.93 15.64
N ASN A 48 0.08 2.62 15.76
CA ASN A 48 -0.86 1.56 15.37
C ASN A 48 -1.40 1.72 13.94
N VAL A 49 -0.50 1.94 12.99
CA VAL A 49 -0.86 2.10 11.58
C VAL A 49 -1.34 0.77 11.04
N ALA A 50 -2.65 0.63 10.84
CA ALA A 50 -3.25 -0.53 10.23
C ALA A 50 -4.11 -0.12 9.02
N PRO A 51 -4.01 -0.85 7.89
CA PRO A 51 -5.03 -0.74 6.85
C PRO A 51 -6.41 -1.02 7.45
N SER A 52 -7.40 -0.19 7.11
CA SER A 52 -8.77 -0.44 7.58
C SER A 52 -9.27 -1.78 7.03
N GLN A 53 -10.03 -2.54 7.83
CA GLN A 53 -10.52 -3.87 7.45
C GLN A 53 -11.49 -3.87 6.25
N HIS A 54 -11.91 -2.69 5.78
CA HIS A 54 -12.78 -2.50 4.63
C HIS A 54 -12.00 -2.43 3.31
N PHE A 55 -10.82 -3.05 3.25
CA PHE A 55 -10.03 -3.16 2.03
C PHE A 55 -10.77 -4.02 1.00
N ALA A 56 -11.68 -3.39 0.25
CA ALA A 56 -12.16 -3.85 -1.04
C ALA A 56 -11.25 -3.26 -2.12
N GLU A 57 -10.97 -4.01 -3.18
CA GLU A 57 -10.00 -3.71 -4.24
C GLU A 57 -10.22 -2.38 -5.01
N ARG A 58 -11.24 -1.59 -4.67
CA ARG A 58 -11.61 -0.34 -5.33
C ARG A 58 -12.09 0.71 -4.33
N PHE A 59 -11.19 1.59 -3.92
CA PHE A 59 -11.54 2.97 -3.56
C PHE A 59 -10.62 3.90 -4.35
N ALA A 60 -11.12 4.35 -5.51
CA ALA A 60 -10.70 5.61 -6.08
C ALA A 60 -11.59 6.67 -5.43
N GLU A 61 -11.00 7.66 -4.76
CA GLU A 61 -11.78 8.76 -4.21
C GLU A 61 -11.50 10.03 -4.99
N ARG A 62 -12.58 10.79 -5.28
CA ARG A 62 -12.45 12.14 -5.81
C ARG A 62 -11.82 13.03 -4.76
N VAL A 63 -10.55 13.34 -4.94
CA VAL A 63 -9.87 14.38 -4.18
C VAL A 63 -10.06 15.69 -4.94
N PRO A 64 -10.55 16.76 -4.28
CA PRO A 64 -10.63 18.08 -4.91
C PRO A 64 -9.26 18.52 -5.47
N PRO A 65 -9.20 19.21 -6.63
CA PRO A 65 -10.30 19.65 -7.48
C PRO A 65 -10.52 18.70 -8.67
N ASP A 66 -11.27 17.62 -8.45
CA ASP A 66 -11.68 16.64 -9.49
C ASP A 66 -10.59 15.71 -10.03
N THR A 67 -9.70 15.22 -9.16
CA THR A 67 -8.82 14.08 -9.49
C THR A 67 -9.18 12.86 -8.65
N GLU A 68 -9.49 11.75 -9.31
CA GLU A 68 -9.68 10.46 -8.63
C GLU A 68 -8.32 9.82 -8.37
N ARG A 69 -8.07 9.42 -7.12
CA ARG A 69 -6.78 8.86 -6.67
C ARG A 69 -6.97 7.52 -5.98
N ARG A 70 -6.01 6.61 -6.16
CA ARG A 70 -5.92 5.40 -5.34
C ARG A 70 -5.57 5.80 -3.93
N VAL A 71 -6.47 5.52 -3.01
CA VAL A 71 -6.27 5.80 -1.59
C VAL A 71 -6.13 4.51 -0.81
N LEU A 72 -5.28 4.53 0.21
CA LEU A 72 -5.23 3.50 1.22
C LEU A 72 -5.90 4.04 2.49
N PRO A 73 -7.09 3.55 2.85
CA PRO A 73 -7.74 3.92 4.11
C PRO A 73 -7.01 3.24 5.27
N LEU A 74 -6.63 4.04 6.25
CA LEU A 74 -5.95 3.63 7.47
C LEU A 74 -6.82 3.90 8.69
N ASP A 75 -6.87 2.91 9.59
CA ASP A 75 -7.22 3.12 10.99
C ASP A 75 -5.88 3.25 11.74
N THR A 76 -5.64 4.39 12.38
CA THR A 76 -4.41 4.66 13.13
C THR A 76 -4.74 5.40 14.43
N ALA A 77 -3.77 5.53 15.33
CA ALA A 77 -3.92 6.29 16.57
C ALA A 77 -2.94 7.45 16.56
N ALA A 78 -3.31 8.57 17.18
CA ALA A 78 -2.36 9.59 17.57
C ALA A 78 -2.25 9.66 19.08
N VAL A 79 -1.04 9.89 19.57
CA VAL A 79 -0.73 9.98 20.98
C VAL A 79 -0.02 11.30 21.25
N ALA A 80 -0.51 12.05 22.24
CA ALA A 80 0.19 13.20 22.81
C ALA A 80 0.62 12.86 24.23
N THR A 81 1.93 12.73 24.45
CA THR A 81 2.52 12.50 25.76
C THR A 81 2.97 13.83 26.36
N PHE A 82 2.33 14.22 27.45
CA PHE A 82 2.72 15.37 28.25
C PHE A 82 3.72 14.92 29.30
N SER A 83 4.84 15.65 29.40
CA SER A 83 5.84 15.50 30.45
C SER A 83 6.05 16.86 31.11
N LEU A 84 6.04 16.90 32.44
CA LEU A 84 6.32 18.11 33.22
C LEU A 84 7.37 17.79 34.27
N ALA A 85 8.42 18.59 34.33
CA ALA A 85 9.39 18.58 35.41
C ALA A 85 8.92 19.54 36.52
N PRO A 86 8.49 19.06 37.69
CA PRO A 86 8.08 19.94 38.79
C PRO A 86 9.25 20.81 39.26
N PRO A 87 9.00 22.01 39.80
CA PRO A 87 10.07 22.89 40.28
C PRO A 87 10.77 22.39 41.56
N GLY A 88 10.20 21.41 42.25
CA GLY A 88 10.69 20.87 43.53
C GLY A 88 10.91 19.34 43.48
N PRO A 89 11.58 18.78 44.50
CA PRO A 89 11.87 17.34 44.57
C PRO A 89 10.62 16.48 44.77
N PRO A 90 10.70 15.16 44.49
CA PRO A 90 9.62 14.19 44.71
C PRO A 90 9.00 14.25 46.11
N GLY A 91 7.66 14.19 46.17
CA GLY A 91 6.90 14.21 47.43
C GLY A 91 6.65 15.61 48.03
N ASN A 92 7.14 16.67 47.37
CA ASN A 92 6.84 18.06 47.70
C ASN A 92 5.41 18.45 47.21
N PRO A 93 4.66 19.35 47.88
CA PRO A 93 3.44 19.98 47.34
C PRO A 93 3.56 20.49 45.88
N ASP A 94 4.78 20.78 45.43
CA ASP A 94 5.07 21.12 44.02
C ASP A 94 4.68 20.01 43.02
N HIS A 95 4.66 18.73 43.42
CA HIS A 95 4.15 17.64 42.56
C HIS A 95 2.63 17.68 42.42
N ALA A 96 1.91 18.00 43.50
CA ALA A 96 0.46 18.15 43.44
C ALA A 96 0.08 19.36 42.57
N ALA A 97 0.81 20.47 42.71
CA ALA A 97 0.68 21.63 41.83
C ALA A 97 1.00 21.29 40.38
N GLY A 98 2.07 20.53 40.13
CA GLY A 98 2.43 20.06 38.79
C GLY A 98 1.36 19.19 38.14
N ARG A 99 0.73 18.28 38.89
CA ARG A 99 -0.41 17.49 38.39
C ARG A 99 -1.61 18.38 38.04
N ALA A 100 -1.89 19.40 38.85
CA ALA A 100 -2.96 20.35 38.57
C ALA A 100 -2.68 21.15 37.29
N THR A 101 -1.44 21.61 37.09
CA THR A 101 -0.99 22.24 35.85
C THR A 101 -1.17 21.32 34.66
N LEU A 102 -0.69 20.08 34.75
CA LEU A 102 -0.81 19.11 33.64
C LEU A 102 -2.27 18.81 33.30
N LEU A 103 -3.14 18.69 34.32
CA LEU A 103 -4.57 18.51 34.11
C LEU A 103 -5.21 19.72 33.39
N ALA A 104 -4.78 20.94 33.71
CA ALA A 104 -5.23 22.14 33.01
C ALA A 104 -4.78 22.13 31.54
N ASP A 105 -3.52 21.77 31.27
CA ASP A 105 -2.97 21.67 29.92
C ASP A 105 -3.72 20.62 29.07
N LEU A 106 -3.95 19.44 29.65
CA LEU A 106 -4.77 18.38 29.04
C LEU A 106 -6.18 18.89 28.73
N SER A 107 -6.80 19.59 29.67
CA SER A 107 -8.17 20.12 29.52
C SER A 107 -8.26 21.15 28.39
N VAL A 108 -7.27 22.05 28.28
CA VAL A 108 -7.17 23.02 27.19
C VAL A 108 -7.08 22.29 25.85
N LEU A 109 -6.20 21.29 25.73
CA LEU A 109 -6.02 20.58 24.48
C LEU A 109 -7.27 19.77 24.10
N MET A 110 -7.83 19.02 25.06
CA MET A 110 -9.07 18.25 24.85
C MET A 110 -10.22 19.14 24.42
N HIS A 111 -10.42 20.28 25.09
CA HIS A 111 -11.48 21.22 24.75
C HIS A 111 -11.28 21.80 23.35
N THR A 112 -10.05 22.22 23.02
CA THR A 112 -9.75 22.80 21.71
C THR A 112 -9.96 21.81 20.57
N LEU A 113 -9.50 20.56 20.73
CA LEU A 113 -9.62 19.51 19.73
C LEU A 113 -11.02 18.86 19.72
N SER A 114 -11.91 19.21 20.64
CA SER A 114 -13.32 18.76 20.63
C SER A 114 -14.18 19.48 19.58
N ALA A 115 -13.68 20.57 18.97
CA ALA A 115 -14.42 21.31 17.97
C ALA A 115 -14.73 20.45 16.73
N ALA A 116 -15.93 20.61 16.16
CA ALA A 116 -16.44 19.76 15.08
C ALA A 116 -15.48 19.62 13.88
N ARG A 117 -14.75 20.69 13.55
CA ARG A 117 -13.74 20.70 12.46
C ARG A 117 -12.59 19.71 12.64
N PHE A 118 -12.31 19.26 13.87
CA PHE A 118 -11.33 18.20 14.10
C PHE A 118 -11.99 16.85 13.86
N SER A 119 -13.20 16.66 14.39
CA SER A 119 -13.93 15.39 14.27
C SER A 119 -14.16 14.91 12.83
N ASP A 120 -14.39 15.85 11.91
CA ASP A 120 -14.59 15.59 10.47
C ASP A 120 -13.31 15.77 9.63
N GLY A 121 -12.17 16.01 10.28
CA GLY A 121 -10.88 16.13 9.63
C GLY A 121 -10.59 17.47 8.94
N ARG A 122 -11.53 18.42 8.87
CA ARG A 122 -11.31 19.71 8.16
C ARG A 122 -10.17 20.55 8.72
N ALA A 123 -9.90 20.48 10.02
CA ALA A 123 -8.75 21.16 10.64
C ALA A 123 -7.39 20.63 10.13
N PHE A 124 -7.37 19.39 9.66
CA PHE A 124 -6.19 18.74 9.09
C PHE A 124 -5.98 19.08 7.62
N ALA A 125 -6.92 19.79 6.98
CA ALA A 125 -6.73 20.31 5.62
C ALA A 125 -5.43 21.12 5.56
N PRO A 126 -4.43 20.66 4.80
CA PRO A 126 -3.13 21.32 4.75
C PRO A 126 -3.18 22.53 3.81
N THR A 127 -2.20 23.41 3.96
CA THR A 127 -1.95 24.52 3.03
C THR A 127 -1.30 24.06 1.73
N ALA A 128 -0.68 22.87 1.72
CA ALA A 128 -0.08 22.30 0.52
C ALA A 128 -1.17 21.73 -0.43
N PRO A 129 -1.04 21.93 -1.75
CA PRO A 129 -2.05 21.49 -2.73
C PRO A 129 -2.19 19.96 -2.82
N ASP A 130 -1.18 19.20 -2.38
CA ASP A 130 -1.22 17.74 -2.35
C ASP A 130 -0.40 17.18 -1.17
N PRO A 131 -1.03 16.97 -0.01
CA PRO A 131 -0.34 16.49 1.19
C PRO A 131 -0.07 14.99 1.23
N GLY A 132 -0.68 14.21 0.33
CA GLY A 132 -0.65 12.75 0.39
C GLY A 132 -1.53 12.12 1.47
N TYR A 133 -2.47 12.88 2.07
CA TYR A 133 -3.45 12.35 3.03
C TYR A 133 -4.72 13.21 3.15
N ALA A 134 -5.80 12.59 3.63
CA ALA A 134 -7.01 13.26 4.13
C ALA A 134 -7.48 12.59 5.42
N VAL A 135 -7.74 13.38 6.46
CA VAL A 135 -8.35 12.86 7.69
C VAL A 135 -9.87 12.84 7.53
N ARG A 136 -10.49 11.71 7.85
CA ARG A 136 -11.94 11.48 7.74
C ARG A 136 -12.64 11.46 9.09
N ALA A 137 -11.95 10.96 10.11
CA ALA A 137 -12.44 10.97 11.46
C ALA A 137 -11.29 11.18 12.44
N PHE A 138 -11.54 11.97 13.48
CA PHE A 138 -10.62 12.18 14.59
C PHE A 138 -11.42 12.14 15.89
N ARG A 139 -11.14 11.18 16.77
CA ARG A 139 -11.93 10.97 17.98
C ARG A 139 -11.04 10.67 19.16
N LEU A 140 -11.23 11.38 20.27
CA LEU A 140 -10.55 11.06 21.52
C LEU A 140 -11.01 9.68 22.02
N GLU A 141 -10.05 8.77 22.24
CA GLU A 141 -10.30 7.44 22.80
C GLU A 141 -10.14 7.47 24.31
N THR A 142 -8.97 7.92 24.77
CA THR A 142 -8.59 7.87 26.19
C THR A 142 -7.72 9.06 26.57
N GLY A 143 -7.73 9.39 27.85
CA GLY A 143 -6.82 10.36 28.44
C GLY A 143 -6.57 10.04 29.90
N GLY A 144 -5.34 10.21 30.38
CA GLY A 144 -5.01 9.90 31.76
C GLY A 144 -3.56 10.16 32.14
N PHE A 145 -3.28 10.12 33.44
CA PHE A 145 -1.91 10.16 33.94
C PHE A 145 -1.23 8.81 33.73
N LEU A 146 0.03 8.86 33.32
CA LEU A 146 0.89 7.68 33.31
C LEU A 146 1.46 7.46 34.72
N SER A 147 1.84 6.23 35.04
CA SER A 147 2.56 5.96 36.29
C SER A 147 3.84 6.78 36.31
N GLU A 148 4.06 7.52 37.40
CA GLU A 148 5.32 8.24 37.61
C GLU A 148 6.47 7.23 37.58
N ALA A 149 7.40 7.43 36.64
CA ALA A 149 8.63 6.66 36.59
C ALA A 149 9.64 7.27 37.59
N ASP A 150 10.73 6.56 37.88
CA ASP A 150 11.80 7.02 38.79
C ASP A 150 12.59 8.25 38.25
N ASP A 151 12.07 8.96 37.24
CA ASP A 151 12.72 10.08 36.55
C ASP A 151 12.19 11.47 36.97
N ASP A 152 11.46 11.54 38.08
CA ASP A 152 10.90 12.76 38.68
C ASP A 152 9.95 13.56 37.77
N LEU A 153 9.50 12.98 36.65
CA LEU A 153 8.58 13.61 35.71
C LEU A 153 7.13 13.21 36.00
N ILE A 154 6.24 14.19 35.94
CA ILE A 154 4.80 13.94 35.91
C ILE A 154 4.41 13.76 34.44
N ARG A 155 3.80 12.61 34.13
CA ARG A 155 3.39 12.28 32.77
C ARG A 155 1.90 12.07 32.63
N ALA A 156 1.36 12.50 31.51
CA ALA A 156 0.00 12.19 31.09
C ALA A 156 -0.06 11.94 29.59
N GLU A 157 -1.08 11.22 29.16
CA GLU A 157 -1.27 10.84 27.77
C GLU A 157 -2.69 11.17 27.33
N LEU A 158 -2.83 11.68 26.11
CA LEU A 158 -4.07 11.70 25.36
C LEU A 158 -3.91 10.85 24.10
N ARG A 159 -4.92 10.04 23.81
CA ARG A 159 -4.94 9.17 22.64
C ARG A 159 -6.18 9.42 21.81
N TRP A 160 -5.99 9.59 20.51
CA TRP A 160 -7.06 9.73 19.53
C TRP A 160 -7.03 8.61 18.51
N GLN A 161 -8.21 8.15 18.12
CA GLN A 161 -8.41 7.37 16.92
C GLN A 161 -8.44 8.29 15.71
N ILE A 162 -7.72 7.90 14.66
CA ILE A 162 -7.69 8.59 13.38
C ILE A 162 -8.12 7.62 12.30
N ARG A 163 -9.08 8.05 11.47
CA ARG A 163 -9.30 7.47 10.15
C ARG A 163 -8.78 8.42 9.12
N ALA A 164 -7.85 7.96 8.30
CA ALA A 164 -7.26 8.78 7.26
C ALA A 164 -7.08 7.97 5.98
N ASP A 165 -7.26 8.63 4.86
CA ASP A 165 -6.87 8.12 3.55
C ASP A 165 -5.47 8.63 3.24
N ILE A 166 -4.59 7.78 2.74
CA ILE A 166 -3.25 8.18 2.29
C ILE A 166 -3.03 7.82 0.82
N TRP A 167 -2.24 8.64 0.11
CA TRP A 167 -1.92 8.42 -1.30
C TRP A 167 -0.56 9.02 -1.69
N PRO A 168 0.14 8.46 -2.70
CA PRO A 168 1.41 9.03 -3.17
C PRO A 168 1.25 10.48 -3.63
N VAL A 169 2.11 11.37 -3.14
CA VAL A 169 2.12 12.79 -3.52
C VAL A 169 2.51 12.94 -4.99
N GLY A 170 1.82 13.82 -5.71
CA GLY A 170 2.14 14.20 -7.10
C GLY A 170 1.72 13.18 -8.17
N VAL A 171 1.15 12.04 -7.78
CA VAL A 171 0.67 11.01 -8.72
C VAL A 171 -0.82 11.20 -8.95
N THR A 172 -1.17 11.88 -10.04
CA THR A 172 -2.52 11.92 -10.59
C THR A 172 -2.50 11.21 -11.94
N GLU A 173 -3.14 10.05 -12.03
CA GLU A 173 -3.35 9.38 -13.30
C GLU A 173 -4.78 9.66 -13.79
N THR A 174 -4.93 10.00 -15.07
CA THR A 174 -6.23 9.93 -15.75
C THR A 174 -6.63 8.47 -15.81
N LEU A 175 -7.73 8.08 -15.18
CA LEU A 175 -8.13 6.67 -15.10
C LEU A 175 -8.21 6.02 -16.49
N GLY A 176 -7.53 4.89 -16.65
CA GLY A 176 -8.09 3.79 -17.43
C GLY A 176 -9.30 3.26 -16.66
N LEU A 177 -10.49 3.34 -17.26
CA LEU A 177 -11.70 2.79 -16.69
C LEU A 177 -11.56 1.26 -16.61
N ILE A 178 -11.92 0.65 -15.48
CA ILE A 178 -12.15 -0.79 -15.42
C ILE A 178 -13.66 -1.00 -15.46
N ASP A 179 -14.21 -0.97 -16.68
CA ASP A 179 -15.63 -1.15 -17.00
C ASP A 179 -16.20 -2.48 -16.50
N ALA A 180 -15.36 -3.49 -16.30
CA ALA A 180 -15.77 -4.82 -15.85
C ALA A 180 -14.76 -5.47 -14.90
N VAL A 181 -15.24 -6.01 -13.77
CA VAL A 181 -14.49 -6.97 -12.95
C VAL A 181 -15.07 -8.34 -13.21
N ASP A 182 -14.28 -9.21 -13.81
CA ASP A 182 -14.62 -10.62 -13.89
C ASP A 182 -13.99 -11.33 -12.69
N VAL A 183 -14.83 -11.85 -11.79
CA VAL A 183 -14.35 -12.55 -10.59
C VAL A 183 -14.08 -14.00 -10.98
N PHE A 184 -12.82 -14.33 -11.15
CA PHE A 184 -12.38 -15.71 -11.40
C PHE A 184 -12.27 -16.47 -10.08
N VAL A 185 -13.39 -17.05 -9.62
CA VAL A 185 -13.34 -18.08 -8.58
C VAL A 185 -12.95 -19.41 -9.24
N ALA A 186 -11.70 -19.53 -9.67
CA ALA A 186 -11.18 -20.82 -10.12
C ALA A 186 -11.05 -21.72 -8.88
N ALA A 187 -11.92 -22.73 -8.76
CA ALA A 187 -11.91 -23.70 -7.67
C ALA A 187 -10.62 -24.57 -7.62
N ALA A 188 -9.66 -24.36 -8.52
CA ALA A 188 -8.42 -25.11 -8.61
C ALA A 188 -7.27 -24.23 -9.13
N PRO A 189 -6.01 -24.49 -8.71
CA PRO A 189 -4.85 -23.77 -9.21
C PRO A 189 -4.70 -23.92 -10.73
N LEU A 190 -4.19 -22.87 -11.40
CA LEU A 190 -3.82 -22.89 -12.81
C LEU A 190 -2.95 -24.13 -13.10
N ARG A 191 -3.35 -24.94 -14.09
CA ARG A 191 -2.59 -26.13 -14.48
C ARG A 191 -1.90 -25.88 -15.81
N LEU A 192 -0.57 -25.80 -15.76
CA LEU A 192 0.30 -25.73 -16.94
C LEU A 192 0.97 -27.09 -17.15
N THR A 193 0.81 -27.66 -18.34
CA THR A 193 1.50 -28.88 -18.75
C THR A 193 2.16 -28.68 -20.09
N ALA A 194 3.29 -29.33 -20.34
CA ALA A 194 3.89 -29.41 -21.66
C ALA A 194 4.09 -30.87 -22.06
N ASP A 195 3.94 -31.19 -23.34
CA ASP A 195 4.20 -32.54 -23.86
C ASP A 195 5.63 -32.99 -23.54
N ARG A 196 6.57 -32.05 -23.59
CA ARG A 196 7.99 -32.26 -23.27
C ARG A 196 8.53 -31.07 -22.48
N LEU A 197 9.03 -31.35 -21.27
CA LEU A 197 9.71 -30.35 -20.43
C LEU A 197 11.21 -30.22 -20.72
N ARG A 198 11.76 -31.11 -21.55
CA ARG A 198 13.17 -31.07 -21.98
C ARG A 198 13.24 -31.10 -23.50
N LEU A 199 13.84 -30.08 -24.07
CA LEU A 199 13.95 -29.89 -25.51
C LEU A 199 15.41 -29.74 -25.95
N ARG A 200 15.70 -30.22 -27.14
CA ARG A 200 16.93 -29.86 -27.87
C ARG A 200 16.73 -28.57 -28.65
N THR A 201 17.81 -27.96 -29.10
CA THR A 201 17.76 -26.73 -29.92
C THR A 201 16.88 -26.92 -31.15
N GLY A 202 16.03 -25.94 -31.43
CA GLY A 202 15.07 -26.00 -32.54
C GLY A 202 13.88 -26.93 -32.34
N GLU A 203 13.84 -27.76 -31.29
CA GLU A 203 12.65 -28.56 -30.98
C GLU A 203 11.51 -27.70 -30.43
N SER A 204 10.28 -28.21 -30.53
CA SER A 204 9.10 -27.53 -30.01
C SER A 204 8.28 -28.45 -29.10
N THR A 205 7.57 -27.84 -28.15
CA THR A 205 6.55 -28.50 -27.32
C THR A 205 5.30 -27.65 -27.31
N ASP A 206 4.14 -28.30 -27.23
CA ASP A 206 2.91 -27.60 -26.91
C ASP A 206 2.78 -27.50 -25.38
N ILE A 207 2.32 -26.34 -24.94
CA ILE A 207 2.04 -25.99 -23.55
C ILE A 207 0.53 -25.83 -23.47
N THR A 208 -0.12 -26.68 -22.68
CA THR A 208 -1.54 -26.62 -22.40
C THR A 208 -1.76 -25.91 -21.07
N ILE A 209 -2.59 -24.88 -21.08
CA ILE A 209 -2.96 -24.11 -19.90
C ILE A 209 -4.46 -24.29 -19.68
N THR A 210 -4.82 -24.82 -18.51
CA THR A 210 -6.20 -25.15 -18.10
C THR A 210 -6.50 -24.64 -16.70
N GLY A 211 -7.78 -24.58 -16.35
CA GLY A 211 -8.23 -24.03 -15.05
C GLY A 211 -8.54 -22.53 -15.09
N LEU A 212 -8.60 -21.93 -16.28
CA LEU A 212 -9.09 -20.57 -16.52
C LEU A 212 -10.38 -20.63 -17.35
N PRO A 213 -11.33 -19.71 -17.14
CA PRO A 213 -12.45 -19.55 -18.06
C PRO A 213 -11.98 -19.13 -19.45
N LEU A 214 -12.76 -19.52 -20.46
CA LEU A 214 -12.43 -19.30 -21.87
C LEU A 214 -12.94 -17.94 -22.35
N ASP A 215 -13.80 -17.32 -21.56
CA ASP A 215 -14.46 -16.05 -21.77
C ASP A 215 -14.22 -15.10 -20.59
N ARG A 216 -14.30 -13.81 -20.88
CA ARG A 216 -14.19 -12.72 -19.93
C ARG A 216 -15.36 -11.76 -20.08
N LEU A 217 -15.78 -11.14 -18.99
CA LEU A 217 -16.76 -10.06 -19.04
C LEU A 217 -16.18 -8.86 -19.80
N ALA A 218 -16.83 -8.49 -20.90
CA ALA A 218 -16.45 -7.36 -21.74
C ALA A 218 -17.27 -6.10 -21.41
N GLU A 219 -18.52 -6.26 -20.99
CA GLU A 219 -19.42 -5.16 -20.62
C GLU A 219 -20.31 -5.59 -19.45
N VAL A 220 -20.29 -4.85 -18.34
CA VAL A 220 -21.04 -5.21 -17.12
C VAL A 220 -22.53 -5.04 -17.30
N ASP A 221 -22.96 -3.90 -17.83
CA ASP A 221 -24.39 -3.55 -17.89
C ASP A 221 -25.15 -4.45 -18.89
N ALA A 222 -24.50 -4.85 -19.98
CA ALA A 222 -25.04 -5.78 -20.97
C ALA A 222 -24.78 -7.25 -20.63
N GLY A 223 -23.90 -7.55 -19.66
CA GLY A 223 -23.43 -8.91 -19.38
C GLY A 223 -22.67 -9.55 -20.55
N ALA A 224 -22.16 -8.74 -21.50
CA ALA A 224 -21.53 -9.24 -22.71
C ALA A 224 -20.20 -9.90 -22.39
N ARG A 225 -19.94 -11.08 -22.97
CA ARG A 225 -18.71 -11.87 -22.79
C ARG A 225 -17.89 -11.85 -24.07
N ALA A 226 -16.58 -11.70 -23.94
CA ALA A 226 -15.60 -11.83 -25.02
C ALA A 226 -14.64 -12.99 -24.73
N PRO A 227 -13.99 -13.59 -25.73
CA PRO A 227 -12.95 -14.59 -25.48
C PRO A 227 -11.84 -14.05 -24.58
N ALA A 228 -11.46 -14.82 -23.56
CA ALA A 228 -10.30 -14.51 -22.75
C ALA A 228 -9.02 -14.70 -23.57
N GLN A 229 -8.02 -13.87 -23.29
CA GLN A 229 -6.70 -13.93 -23.92
C GLN A 229 -5.61 -13.99 -22.86
N LEU A 230 -4.61 -14.82 -23.11
CA LEU A 230 -3.42 -14.93 -22.27
C LEU A 230 -2.24 -14.27 -22.97
N ALA A 231 -1.45 -13.54 -22.20
CA ALA A 231 -0.21 -12.92 -22.63
C ALA A 231 0.98 -13.78 -22.18
N LEU A 232 1.63 -14.45 -23.12
CA LEU A 232 2.73 -15.39 -22.87
C LEU A 232 4.07 -14.79 -23.29
N ARG A 233 5.08 -14.97 -22.45
CA ARG A 233 6.45 -14.52 -22.71
C ARG A 233 7.48 -15.54 -22.24
N VAL A 234 8.59 -15.63 -22.95
CA VAL A 234 9.76 -16.41 -22.51
C VAL A 234 10.70 -15.52 -21.70
N GLU A 235 10.85 -15.87 -20.43
CA GLU A 235 11.76 -15.24 -19.48
C GLU A 235 13.06 -16.04 -19.39
N SER A 236 14.16 -15.34 -19.65
CA SER A 236 15.51 -15.87 -19.70
C SER A 236 16.49 -14.71 -19.51
N ALA A 237 17.67 -15.01 -18.94
CA ALA A 237 18.74 -14.03 -18.75
C ALA A 237 19.42 -13.60 -20.07
N LEU A 238 19.08 -14.25 -21.18
CA LEU A 238 19.72 -14.05 -22.48
C LEU A 238 19.11 -12.90 -23.27
N PRO A 239 19.80 -12.37 -24.30
CA PRO A 239 19.20 -11.46 -25.27
C PRO A 239 17.98 -12.10 -25.97
N PRO A 240 16.95 -11.33 -26.36
CA PRO A 240 15.73 -11.87 -26.99
C PRO A 240 15.96 -12.76 -28.21
N ALA A 241 17.01 -12.50 -29.00
CA ALA A 241 17.34 -13.29 -30.19
C ALA A 241 17.79 -14.73 -29.86
N ASP A 242 18.29 -14.97 -28.64
CA ASP A 242 18.88 -16.24 -28.21
C ASP A 242 17.93 -17.06 -27.31
N ARG A 243 16.69 -16.59 -27.14
CA ARG A 243 15.66 -17.25 -26.32
C ARG A 243 14.80 -18.16 -27.16
N GLY A 244 14.15 -19.11 -26.51
CA GLY A 244 12.99 -19.76 -27.10
C GLY A 244 11.88 -18.77 -27.39
N ARG A 245 10.97 -19.16 -28.28
CA ARG A 245 9.87 -18.31 -28.75
C ARG A 245 8.54 -19.04 -28.64
N ILE A 246 7.50 -18.30 -28.31
CA ILE A 246 6.12 -18.76 -28.50
C ILE A 246 5.72 -18.46 -29.94
N THR A 247 5.25 -19.47 -30.67
CA THR A 247 4.98 -19.38 -32.12
C THR A 247 3.49 -19.34 -32.46
N THR A 248 2.63 -19.59 -31.48
CA THR A 248 1.16 -19.50 -31.60
C THR A 248 0.65 -18.14 -31.15
N GLY A 249 -0.62 -17.86 -31.44
CA GLY A 249 -1.29 -16.61 -31.07
C GLY A 249 -0.96 -15.45 -32.01
N SER A 250 -1.26 -14.23 -31.59
CA SER A 250 -0.87 -12.98 -32.27
C SER A 250 0.27 -12.27 -31.53
N ASP A 251 0.94 -11.30 -32.17
CA ASP A 251 1.88 -10.43 -31.47
C ASP A 251 1.16 -9.56 -30.44
N GLY A 252 1.78 -9.38 -29.27
CA GLY A 252 1.34 -8.42 -28.27
C GLY A 252 2.01 -7.05 -28.46
N ALA A 253 1.65 -6.10 -27.59
CA ALA A 253 2.21 -4.75 -27.60
C ALA A 253 3.69 -4.68 -27.20
N GLU A 254 4.20 -5.71 -26.51
CA GLU A 254 5.58 -5.81 -26.06
C GLU A 254 6.39 -6.79 -26.92
N THR A 255 7.66 -6.48 -27.18
CA THR A 255 8.56 -7.37 -27.95
C THR A 255 8.68 -8.75 -27.29
N GLY A 256 8.38 -9.79 -28.05
CA GLY A 256 8.45 -11.19 -27.61
C GLY A 256 7.26 -11.65 -26.77
N LEU A 257 6.21 -10.83 -26.65
CA LEU A 257 4.93 -11.20 -26.05
C LEU A 257 3.99 -11.78 -27.11
N ARG A 258 3.32 -12.89 -26.81
CA ARG A 258 2.30 -13.48 -27.68
C ARG A 258 0.96 -13.53 -26.96
N LEU A 259 -0.11 -13.16 -27.68
CA LEU A 259 -1.49 -13.24 -27.20
C LEU A 259 -2.12 -14.54 -27.70
N VAL A 260 -2.50 -15.41 -26.77
CA VAL A 260 -3.08 -16.73 -27.04
C VAL A 260 -4.53 -16.73 -26.61
N SER A 261 -5.44 -16.97 -27.55
CA SER A 261 -6.86 -17.18 -27.28
C SER A 261 -7.14 -18.65 -26.97
N ALA A 262 -8.19 -18.92 -26.21
CA ALA A 262 -8.67 -20.27 -26.00
C ALA A 262 -9.23 -20.88 -27.30
N ALA A 263 -8.98 -22.16 -27.51
CA ALA A 263 -9.61 -22.99 -28.53
C ALA A 263 -9.94 -24.36 -27.91
N ASP A 264 -11.10 -24.93 -28.25
CA ASP A 264 -11.51 -26.28 -27.81
C ASP A 264 -11.40 -26.53 -26.29
N GLY A 265 -11.66 -25.52 -25.46
CA GLY A 265 -11.66 -25.67 -24.00
C GLY A 265 -10.31 -25.45 -23.31
N ALA A 266 -9.25 -25.11 -24.04
CA ALA A 266 -7.93 -24.88 -23.47
C ALA A 266 -7.18 -23.72 -24.17
N PHE A 267 -6.17 -23.18 -23.49
CA PHE A 267 -5.19 -22.32 -24.14
C PHE A 267 -3.98 -23.19 -24.49
N ILE A 268 -3.67 -23.26 -25.78
CA ILE A 268 -2.56 -24.06 -26.30
C ILE A 268 -1.53 -23.12 -26.90
N ALA A 269 -0.31 -23.18 -26.36
CA ALA A 269 0.80 -22.38 -26.83
C ALA A 269 1.98 -23.25 -27.27
N ARG A 270 2.50 -23.03 -28.49
CA ARG A 270 3.68 -23.75 -28.96
C ARG A 270 4.95 -22.99 -28.61
N TYR A 271 5.75 -23.55 -27.73
CA TYR A 271 7.11 -23.09 -27.46
C TYR A 271 8.10 -23.78 -28.41
N THR A 272 8.98 -23.01 -29.01
CA THR A 272 10.11 -23.49 -29.83
C THR A 272 11.41 -23.06 -29.19
N ALA A 273 12.28 -24.02 -28.89
CA ALA A 273 13.62 -23.79 -28.39
C ALA A 273 14.45 -22.97 -29.40
N PRO A 274 15.39 -22.13 -28.95
CA PRO A 274 16.19 -21.30 -29.85
C PRO A 274 17.00 -22.16 -30.83
N VAL A 275 17.22 -21.62 -32.02
CA VAL A 275 18.10 -22.21 -33.05
C VAL A 275 19.51 -21.68 -32.81
N GLY A 276 20.48 -22.57 -32.56
CA GLY A 276 21.87 -22.20 -32.30
C GLY A 276 22.51 -23.03 -31.19
N ALA A 277 23.84 -22.92 -31.05
CA ALA A 277 24.57 -23.68 -30.04
C ALA A 277 24.28 -23.14 -28.63
N LEU A 278 23.60 -23.93 -27.79
CA LEU A 278 23.33 -23.57 -26.39
C LEU A 278 24.60 -23.54 -25.54
N GLY A 279 25.65 -24.26 -25.95
CA GLY A 279 26.90 -24.46 -25.22
C GLY A 279 26.77 -25.34 -23.97
N THR A 280 25.69 -25.16 -23.20
CA THR A 280 25.41 -25.88 -21.95
C THR A 280 23.91 -26.15 -21.79
N THR A 281 23.56 -27.07 -20.88
CA THR A 281 22.15 -27.28 -20.50
C THR A 281 21.68 -26.09 -19.68
N ARG A 282 20.47 -25.59 -19.94
CA ARG A 282 19.88 -24.45 -19.24
C ARG A 282 18.37 -24.57 -19.13
N SER A 283 17.73 -23.60 -18.48
CA SER A 283 16.28 -23.54 -18.36
C SER A 283 15.74 -22.17 -18.75
N GLU A 284 14.57 -22.14 -19.37
CA GLU A 284 13.80 -20.93 -19.64
C GLU A 284 12.42 -21.06 -19.02
N THR A 285 11.81 -19.95 -18.60
CA THR A 285 10.47 -19.94 -18.02
C THR A 285 9.50 -19.32 -19.01
N VAL A 286 8.45 -20.04 -19.36
CA VAL A 286 7.30 -19.48 -20.09
C VAL A 286 6.35 -18.89 -19.05
N ALA A 287 6.37 -17.57 -18.94
CA ALA A 287 5.53 -16.81 -18.04
C ALA A 287 4.16 -16.56 -18.67
N VAL A 288 3.09 -16.81 -17.91
CA VAL A 288 1.69 -16.67 -18.33
C VAL A 288 1.05 -15.54 -17.56
N HIS A 289 0.46 -14.60 -18.29
CA HIS A 289 -0.27 -13.47 -17.74
C HIS A 289 -1.67 -13.41 -18.34
N VAL A 290 -2.60 -12.75 -17.66
CA VAL A 290 -3.82 -12.23 -18.31
C VAL A 290 -3.41 -11.15 -19.31
N ALA A 291 -3.93 -11.17 -20.53
CA ALA A 291 -3.70 -10.09 -21.49
C ALA A 291 -4.52 -8.85 -21.11
N THR A 292 -3.92 -7.66 -21.25
CA THR A 292 -4.67 -6.39 -21.15
C THR A 292 -5.41 -6.11 -22.47
N ASP A 293 -6.42 -5.23 -22.44
CA ASP A 293 -7.12 -4.79 -23.66
C ASP A 293 -6.20 -4.12 -24.69
N ALA A 294 -5.13 -3.49 -24.21
CA ALA A 294 -4.08 -2.92 -25.05
C ALA A 294 -3.12 -3.97 -25.63
N GLY A 295 -3.32 -5.27 -25.37
CA GLY A 295 -2.48 -6.36 -25.84
C GLY A 295 -1.15 -6.50 -25.10
N GLY A 296 -1.04 -5.97 -23.89
CA GLY A 296 0.15 -6.05 -23.02
C GLY A 296 0.04 -7.11 -21.92
N ARG A 297 1.06 -7.18 -21.05
CA ARG A 297 1.03 -8.05 -19.86
C ARG A 297 0.16 -7.45 -18.75
N GLY A 298 -0.81 -8.21 -18.27
CA GLY A 298 -1.60 -7.92 -17.07
C GLY A 298 -1.12 -8.74 -15.86
N LEU A 299 -2.06 -9.29 -15.10
CA LEU A 299 -1.78 -10.07 -13.90
C LEU A 299 -0.99 -11.35 -14.24
N TYR A 300 0.10 -11.59 -13.50
CA TYR A 300 0.88 -12.83 -13.59
C TYR A 300 0.10 -14.00 -12.97
N LEU A 301 -0.07 -15.08 -13.74
CA LEU A 301 -0.85 -16.25 -13.33
C LEU A 301 0.03 -17.45 -12.95
N GLY A 302 1.28 -17.47 -13.42
CA GLY A 302 2.23 -18.56 -13.19
C GLY A 302 3.19 -18.75 -14.35
N GLY A 303 3.99 -19.81 -14.29
CA GLY A 303 4.92 -20.13 -15.35
C GLY A 303 5.32 -21.59 -15.38
N LEU A 304 5.83 -22.01 -16.54
CA LEU A 304 6.35 -23.36 -16.77
C LEU A 304 7.81 -23.29 -17.17
N THR A 305 8.67 -23.99 -16.43
CA THR A 305 10.09 -24.08 -16.74
C THR A 305 10.36 -25.18 -17.75
N ILE A 306 11.03 -24.83 -18.85
CA ILE A 306 11.46 -25.75 -19.91
C ILE A 306 12.97 -25.88 -19.84
N GLY A 307 13.46 -27.10 -19.70
CA GLY A 307 14.87 -27.44 -19.80
C GLY A 307 15.31 -27.53 -21.27
N LEU A 308 16.45 -26.92 -21.57
CA LEU A 308 17.09 -26.90 -22.88
C LEU A 308 18.41 -27.66 -22.80
N SER A 309 18.59 -28.65 -23.66
CA SER A 309 19.83 -29.42 -23.76
C SER A 309 20.48 -29.18 -25.13
N PRO A 310 21.82 -29.07 -25.21
CA PRO A 310 22.50 -29.03 -26.49
C PRO A 310 22.24 -30.32 -27.28
N VAL A 311 22.30 -30.24 -28.61
CA VAL A 311 22.32 -31.45 -29.45
C VAL A 311 23.61 -32.19 -29.12
N ALA A 312 23.50 -33.49 -28.81
CA ALA A 312 24.68 -34.32 -28.62
C ALA A 312 25.52 -34.25 -29.92
N PRO A 313 26.85 -34.09 -29.82
CA PRO A 313 27.73 -34.08 -30.99
C PRO A 313 27.60 -35.37 -31.82
#